data_AF-A0A966NIT0-F1
#
_entry.id   AF-A0A966NIT0-F1
#
_cell.length_a   1.000
_cell.length_b   1.000
_cell.length_c   1.000
_cell.angle_alpha   90.00
_cell.angle_beta   90.00
_cell.angle_gamma   90.00
#
_symmetry.space_group_name_H-M   'P 1'
#
loop_
_entity.id
_entity.type
_entity.pdbx_description
1 polymer ?
#
loop_
_entity_poly.entity_id
_entity_poly.type
_entity_poly.pdbx_seq_one_letter_code
_entity_poly.pdbx_strand_id
1 'polypeptide(L)' 'LISLGIFVRMPFVTPQDRCIRVSVGEDADLDKFEKALPKALERASK' A
#
# COMPACT_ATOMS: atom_id res chain seq x y z
N LEU A 1 0.17 -2.43 5.18
CA LEU A 1 -1.09 -1.85 4.64
C LEU A 1 -2.32 -2.66 5.05
N ILE A 2 -2.32 -3.99 4.89
CA ILE A 2 -3.47 -4.87 5.24
C ILE A 2 -3.90 -4.68 6.71
N SER A 3 -2.96 -4.67 7.66
CA SER A 3 -3.25 -4.44 9.08
C SER A 3 -3.79 -3.04 9.41
N LEU A 4 -3.76 -2.11 8.46
CA LEU A 4 -4.34 -0.76 8.56
C LEU A 4 -5.67 -0.66 7.80
N GLY A 5 -6.24 -1.78 7.35
CA GLY A 5 -7.51 -1.83 6.61
C GLY A 5 -7.39 -1.47 5.13
N ILE A 6 -6.17 -1.34 4.58
CA ILE A 6 -5.96 -1.02 3.17
C ILE A 6 -5.51 -2.27 2.42
N PHE A 7 -6.34 -2.72 1.47
CA PHE A 7 -6.05 -3.85 0.60
C PHE A 7 -5.35 -3.39 -0.68
N VAL A 8 -4.14 -3.91 -0.92
CA VAL A 8 -3.35 -3.70 -2.16
C VAL A 8 -2.77 -5.03 -2.63
N ARG A 9 -2.36 -5.12 -3.89
CA ARG A 9 -1.74 -6.32 -4.45
C ARG A 9 -0.28 -6.07 -4.82
N MET A 10 0.50 -7.16 -4.88
CA MET A 10 1.90 -7.16 -5.24
C MET A 10 2.11 -8.14 -6.42
N PRO A 11 2.84 -7.77 -7.48
CA PRO A 11 3.27 -8.70 -8.52
C PRO A 11 4.31 -9.69 -7.98
N PHE A 12 4.35 -10.91 -8.52
CA PHE A 12 5.24 -11.99 -8.05
C PHE A 12 6.44 -12.26 -8.97
N VAL A 13 6.64 -11.44 -10.02
CA VAL A 13 7.69 -11.65 -11.02
C VAL A 13 8.69 -10.50 -11.02
N THR A 14 9.97 -10.83 -11.04
CA THR A 14 11.06 -9.85 -11.17
C THR A 14 10.97 -9.11 -12.51
N PRO A 15 11.21 -7.78 -12.56
CA PRO A 15 11.63 -6.88 -11.47
C PRO A 15 10.46 -6.18 -10.74
N GLN A 16 9.22 -6.64 -10.94
CA GLN A 16 8.02 -6.02 -10.38
C GLN A 16 7.66 -6.52 -8.98
N ASP A 17 8.31 -7.59 -8.53
CA ASP A 17 8.33 -8.11 -7.16
C ASP A 17 8.92 -7.14 -6.12
N ARG A 18 9.36 -5.94 -6.51
CA ARG A 18 9.69 -4.84 -5.60
C ARG A 18 8.60 -3.76 -5.53
N CYS A 19 7.53 -3.90 -6.30
CA CYS A 19 6.48 -2.89 -6.45
C CYS A 19 5.16 -3.38 -5.84
N ILE A 20 4.30 -2.43 -5.48
CA ILE A 20 2.88 -2.69 -5.18
C ILE A 20 2.01 -2.04 -6.25
N ARG A 21 0.86 -2.66 -6.54
CA ARG A 21 -0.16 -2.10 -7.42
C ARG A 21 -1.29 -1.53 -6.58
N VAL A 22 -1.50 -0.24 -6.70
CA VAL A 22 -2.59 0.50 -6.04
C VAL A 22 -3.67 0.78 -7.07
N SER A 23 -4.90 0.37 -6.78
CA SER A 23 -6.07 0.77 -7.56
C SER A 23 -6.53 2.14 -7.08
N VAL A 24 -6.90 3.02 -8.00
CA VAL A 24 -7.45 4.34 -7.67
C VAL A 24 -8.92 4.16 -7.30
N GLY A 25 -9.27 4.54 -6.07
CA GLY A 25 -10.64 4.59 -5.56
C GLY A 25 -11.19 6.01 -5.53
N GLU A 26 -12.20 6.25 -4.70
CA GLU A 26 -12.72 7.59 -4.43
C GLU A 26 -11.74 8.41 -3.57
N ASP A 27 -11.92 9.74 -3.53
CA ASP A 27 -11.06 10.65 -2.76
C ASP A 27 -10.96 10.23 -1.27
N ALA A 28 -12.06 9.76 -0.68
CA ALA A 28 -12.08 9.29 0.70
C ALA A 28 -11.18 8.07 0.94
N ASP A 29 -10.94 7.24 -0.08
CA ASP A 29 -10.02 6.10 0.02
C ASP A 29 -8.57 6.51 -0.21
N LEU A 30 -8.34 7.52 -1.07
CA LEU A 30 -7.03 8.14 -1.24
C LEU A 30 -6.57 8.82 0.06
N ASP A 31 -7.45 9.53 0.76
CA ASP A 31 -7.17 10.15 2.08
C ASP A 31 -6.76 9.12 3.14
N LYS A 32 -7.42 7.94 3.14
CA LYS A 32 -7.07 6.84 4.05
C LYS A 32 -5.72 6.24 3.68
N PHE A 33 -5.46 6.07 2.38
CA PHE A 33 -4.19 5.55 1.88
C PHE A 33 -3.02 6.46 2.24
N GLU A 34 -3.16 7.77 2.05
CA GLU A 34 -2.14 8.78 2.39
C GLU A 34 -1.74 8.69 3.88
N LYS A 35 -2.73 8.54 4.79
CA LYS A 35 -2.48 8.41 6.24
C LYS A 35 -1.86 7.07 6.62
N ALA A 36 -2.13 6.01 5.85
CA ALA A 36 -1.71 4.64 6.16
C ALA A 36 -0.31 4.29 5.59
N LEU A 37 0.07 4.85 4.45
CA LEU A 37 1.31 4.49 3.75
C LEU A 37 2.57 4.80 4.57
N PRO A 38 2.76 6.00 5.16
CA PRO A 38 3.94 6.30 5.98
C PRO A 38 4.07 5.35 7.19
N LYS A 39 2.96 5.07 7.88
CA LYS A 39 2.93 4.14 9.02
C LYS A 39 3.29 2.71 8.62
N ALA A 40 2.89 2.29 7.42
CA ALA A 40 3.23 0.96 6.90
C ALA A 40 4.73 0.87 6.57
N LEU A 41 5.32 1.92 6.01
CA LEU A 41 6.76 1.98 5.71
C LEU A 41 7.60 2.02 6.99
N GLU A 42 7.21 2.81 7.99
CA GLU A 42 7.90 2.86 9.29
C GLU A 42 7.93 1.48 9.97
N ARG A 43 6.81 0.74 9.90
CA ARG A 43 6.73 -0.63 10.44
C ARG A 43 7.58 -1.65 9.66
N ALA A 44 7.69 -1.47 8.34
CA ALA A 44 8.47 -2.38 7.48
C ALA A 44 9.98 -2.08 7.50
N SER A 45 10.36 -0.86 7.89
CA SER A 45 11.76 -0.44 8.03
C SER A 45 12.40 -0.87 9.37
N LYS A 46 11.62 -1.47 10.28
CA LYS A 46 12.10 -2.10 11.51
C LYS A 46 12.26 -3.60 11.29
#